data_AF-A0A744BAK5-F1
#
_entry.id   AF-A0A744BAK5-F1
#
_cell.length_a   1.000
_cell.length_b   1.000
_cell.length_c   1.000
_cell.angle_alpha   90.00
_cell.angle_beta   90.00
_cell.angle_gamma   90.00
#
_symmetry.space_group_name_H-M   'P 1'
#
loop_
_entity.id
_entity.type
_entity.pdbx_description
1 polymer ?
#
loop_
_entity_poly.entity_id
_entity_poly.type
_entity_poly.pdbx_seq_one_letter_code
_entity_poly.pdbx_strand_id
1 'polypeptide(L)' 'MPTLSPEPCVAKKPTINVVHINGHFVISDGDMGKLTGYIAALEAGCTAPR' A
#
# COMPACT_ATOMS: atom_id res chain seq x y z
N MET A 1 3.75 -33.06 -9.29
CA MET A 1 2.58 -32.17 -9.11
C MET A 1 2.92 -30.85 -9.79
N PRO A 2 2.03 -30.24 -10.58
CA PRO A 2 2.31 -28.91 -11.10
C PRO A 2 2.22 -27.93 -9.93
N THR A 3 3.36 -27.33 -9.57
CA THR A 3 3.40 -26.21 -8.64
C THR A 3 2.86 -25.00 -9.39
N LEU A 4 1.63 -24.56 -9.06
CA LEU A 4 1.16 -23.25 -9.47
C LEU A 4 2.13 -22.23 -8.88
N SER A 5 2.98 -21.65 -9.71
CA SER A 5 3.78 -20.51 -9.28
C SER A 5 2.78 -19.37 -9.08
N PRO A 6 2.63 -18.82 -7.86
CA PRO A 6 1.72 -17.72 -7.64
C PRO A 6 2.11 -16.59 -8.58
N GLU A 7 1.14 -16.07 -9.34
CA GLU A 7 1.41 -14.91 -10.19
C GLU A 7 1.97 -13.78 -9.32
N PRO A 8 3.00 -13.07 -9.79
CA PRO A 8 3.57 -11.97 -9.05
C PRO A 8 2.48 -10.90 -8.83
N CYS A 9 2.12 -10.66 -7.58
CA CYS A 9 1.17 -9.62 -7.23
C CYS A 9 1.83 -8.24 -7.31
N VAL A 10 1.10 -7.26 -7.82
CA VAL A 10 1.48 -5.85 -7.79
C VAL A 10 0.65 -5.17 -6.73
N ALA A 11 1.29 -4.55 -5.75
CA ALA A 11 0.62 -3.79 -4.71
C ALA A 11 -0.08 -2.56 -5.34
N LYS A 12 -1.35 -2.34 -5.01
CA LYS A 12 -2.09 -1.18 -5.53
C LYS A 12 -1.72 0.06 -4.74
N LYS A 13 -0.92 0.96 -5.32
CA LYS A 13 -0.58 2.25 -4.70
C LYS A 13 -1.86 3.04 -4.39
N PRO A 14 -2.12 3.40 -3.12
CA PRO A 14 -3.33 4.12 -2.77
C PRO A 14 -3.19 5.60 -3.11
N THR A 15 -4.30 6.20 -3.52
CA THR A 15 -4.45 7.66 -3.48
C THR A 15 -4.85 8.04 -2.06
N ILE A 16 -4.03 8.89 -1.45
CA ILE A 16 -4.27 9.46 -0.11
C ILE A 16 -4.35 10.97 -0.20
N ASN A 17 -5.10 11.58 0.71
CA ASN A 17 -5.12 13.02 0.86
C ASN A 17 -4.28 13.40 2.08
N VAL A 18 -3.25 14.20 1.84
CA VAL A 18 -2.37 14.72 2.89
C VAL A 18 -2.66 16.19 3.05
N VAL A 19 -2.96 16.61 4.29
CA VAL A 19 -3.12 18.02 4.63
C VAL A 19 -1.96 18.46 5.53
N HIS A 20 -1.53 19.71 5.37
CA HIS A 20 -0.47 20.28 6.21
C HIS A 20 -1.09 21.16 7.29
N ILE A 21 -0.79 20.86 8.56
CA ILE A 21 -1.25 21.64 9.71
C ILE A 21 -0.06 21.89 10.62
N ASN A 22 0.28 23.16 10.85
CA ASN A 22 1.39 23.56 11.74
C ASN A 22 2.71 22.82 11.44
N GLY A 23 3.06 22.64 10.17
CA GLY A 23 4.26 21.92 9.75
C GLY A 23 4.19 20.39 9.84
N HIS A 24 3.05 19.82 10.24
CA HIS A 24 2.83 18.38 10.29
C HIS A 24 2.01 17.91 9.09
N PHE A 25 2.32 16.71 8.61
CA PHE A 25 1.49 15.98 7.65
C PHE A 25 0.40 15.24 8.42
N VAL A 26 -0.85 15.57 8.13
CA VAL A 26 -2.02 14.93 8.72
C VAL A 26 -2.72 14.14 7.63
N ILE A 27 -3.02 12.88 7.92
CA ILE A 27 -3.78 11.98 7.07
C ILE A 27 -4.99 11.46 7.83
N SER A 28 -6.08 11.19 7.11
CA SER A 28 -7.27 10.60 7.71
C SER A 28 -7.00 9.15 8.13
N ASP A 29 -7.75 8.65 9.11
CA ASP A 29 -7.68 7.24 9.53
C ASP A 29 -7.93 6.28 8.35
N GLY A 30 -8.90 6.61 7.47
CA GLY A 30 -9.17 5.83 6.27
C GLY A 30 -8.00 5.80 5.29
N ASP A 31 -7.26 6.90 5.13
CA ASP A 31 -6.07 6.94 4.28
C ASP A 31 -4.88 6.21 4.94
N MET A 32 -4.76 6.26 6.26
CA MET A 32 -3.81 5.42 7.00
C MET A 32 -4.11 3.94 6.77
N GLY A 33 -5.37 3.51 6.85
CA GLY A 33 -5.77 2.12 6.56
C GLY A 33 -5.39 1.66 5.15
N LYS A 34 -5.54 2.53 4.14
CA LYS A 34 -5.09 2.23 2.77
C LYS A 34 -3.58 2.08 2.68
N LEU A 35 -2.81 2.93 3.37
CA LEU A 35 -1.35 2.82 3.42
C LEU A 35 -0.91 1.53 4.09
N THR A 36 -1.52 1.17 5.23
CA THR A 36 -1.26 -0.09 5.93
C THR A 36 -1.51 -1.29 5.03
N GLY A 37 -2.63 -1.31 4.30
CA GLY A 37 -2.92 -2.39 3.35
C GLY A 37 -1.91 -2.46 2.20
N TYR A 38 -1.46 -1.31 1.68
CA TYR A 38 -0.41 -1.25 0.66
C TYR A 38 0.93 -1.79 1.17
N ILE A 39 1.36 -1.40 2.38
CA ILE A 39 2.59 -1.88 3.01
C ILE A 39 2.52 -3.38 3.27
N ALA A 40 1.41 -3.87 3.82
CA ALA A 40 1.21 -5.30 4.07
C ALA A 40 1.30 -6.14 2.78
N ALA A 41 0.81 -5.63 1.65
CA ALA A 41 0.96 -6.29 0.36
C ALA A 41 2.43 -6.38 -0.07
N LEU A 42 3.22 -5.31 0.12
CA LEU A 42 4.65 -5.32 -0.17
C LEU A 42 5.41 -6.29 0.75
N GLU A 43 5.09 -6.31 2.04
CA GLU A 43 5.67 -7.24 3.02
C GLU A 43 5.34 -8.72 2.71
N ALA A 44 4.17 -8.96 2.13
CA ALA A 44 3.77 -10.28 1.63
C ALA A 44 4.50 -10.71 0.33
N GLY A 45 5.36 -9.85 -0.22
CA GLY A 45 6.16 -10.13 -1.42
C GLY A 45 5.57 -9.59 -2.72
N CYS A 46 4.49 -8.79 -2.67
CA CYS A 46 4.04 -8.07 -3.85
C CYS A 46 5.05 -6.99 -4.24
N THR A 47 5.09 -6.69 -5.53
CA THR A 47 5.96 -5.66 -6.07
C THR A 47 5.26 -4.31 -6.07
N ALA A 48 6.04 -3.24 -5.86
CA ALA A 48 5.52 -1.89 -6.02
C ALA A 48 5.17 -1.64 -7.50
N PRO A 49 4.08 -0.89 -7.80
CA PRO A 49 3.77 -0.50 -9.16
C PRO A 49 4.88 0.46 -9.65
N ARG A 50 5.20 0.36 -10.95
CA ARG A 50 6.17 1.26 -11.60
C ARG A 50 5.62 2.68 -11.73
#